data_AF-A0A4Y7Q7L2-F1
#
_entry.id   AF-A0A4Y7Q7L2-F1
#
_cell.length_a   1.000
_cell.length_b   1.000
_cell.length_c   1.000
_cell.angle_alpha   90.00
_cell.angle_beta   90.00
_cell.angle_gamma   90.00
#
_symmetry.space_group_name_H-M   'P 1'
#
loop_
_entity.id
_entity.type
_entity.pdbx_description
1 polymer ?
#
loop_
_entity_poly.entity_id
_entity_poly.type
_entity_poly.pdbx_seq_one_letter_code
_entity_poly.pdbx_strand_id
1 'polypeptide(L)'
;MNTQVQSSTAPGLAEVDVDPFSKAQHASMDSEIEDEVRELNNNKLKVPVPAMVLNEVIQAIRRCNQDLKPVNTICSKLVKDNAGLATKLMEAWERKKFKPIRLLAILYHADSPLVGNIPPDKTVEITALQSAFGHSYIGNAPNTFLEHLQSLNTHFDAPSGITPYGRILTIVQSSGTGKSRMLKELGKLTFTLPICLKNPIGSGFPNSDDQVVNYFHALRDSANSARTHAGVSCFLAAAFEEALTWLNEGKKYFRGAQLLQYWHCTMEDDSPKNRDLRSKFFSNVVNLAAIAPRAN
;
A
#
# COMPACT_ATOMS: atom_id res chain seq x y z
N MET A 1 -53.71 1.71 9.20
CA MET A 1 -52.69 2.58 9.82
C MET A 1 -51.60 1.68 10.38
N ASN A 2 -50.57 1.40 9.58
CA ASN A 2 -49.39 0.64 10.01
C ASN A 2 -48.23 1.62 10.13
N THR A 3 -47.88 1.96 11.36
CA THR A 3 -46.71 2.79 11.67
C THR A 3 -45.51 1.85 11.79
N GLN A 4 -44.73 1.74 10.72
CA GLN A 4 -43.42 1.09 10.79
C GLN A 4 -42.48 2.01 11.58
N VAL A 5 -42.05 1.51 12.74
CA VAL A 5 -40.95 2.07 13.53
C VAL A 5 -39.66 1.80 12.74
N GLN A 6 -39.07 2.85 12.18
CA GLN A 6 -37.72 2.81 11.61
C GLN A 6 -36.72 2.58 12.76
N SER A 7 -36.09 1.40 12.79
CA SER A 7 -34.93 1.14 13.64
C SER A 7 -33.73 1.90 13.09
N SER A 8 -33.36 3.00 13.74
CA SER A 8 -32.12 3.72 13.47
C SER A 8 -30.92 2.90 13.96
N THR A 9 -30.34 2.07 13.09
CA THR A 9 -29.07 1.42 13.36
C THR A 9 -27.94 2.43 13.24
N ALA A 10 -27.29 2.74 14.36
CA ALA A 10 -26.08 3.55 14.41
C ALA A 10 -24.97 2.93 13.52
N PRO A 11 -24.08 3.76 12.94
CA PRO A 11 -22.94 3.26 12.18
C PRO A 11 -22.09 2.31 13.05
N GLY A 12 -21.88 1.09 12.58
CA GLY A 12 -21.08 0.09 13.29
C GLY A 12 -19.61 0.49 13.38
N LEU A 13 -18.98 0.23 14.53
CA LEU A 13 -17.54 0.43 14.71
C LEU A 13 -16.77 -0.55 13.82
N ALA A 14 -15.84 -0.03 13.03
CA ALA A 14 -15.02 -0.83 12.12
C ALA A 14 -14.12 -1.83 12.88
N GLU A 15 -13.98 -3.03 12.33
CA GLU A 15 -13.10 -4.08 12.84
C GLU A 15 -11.83 -4.20 11.96
N VAL A 16 -10.77 -4.78 12.51
CA VAL A 16 -9.53 -5.10 11.80
C VAL A 16 -9.76 -6.28 10.83
N ASP A 17 -9.07 -6.25 9.69
CA ASP A 17 -9.26 -7.25 8.62
C ASP A 17 -8.65 -8.61 8.97
N VAL A 18 -7.62 -8.61 9.82
CA VAL A 18 -6.91 -9.81 10.26
C VAL A 18 -6.87 -9.85 11.77
N ASP A 19 -7.33 -10.96 12.34
CA ASP A 19 -7.20 -11.24 13.77
C ASP A 19 -5.74 -11.62 14.07
N PRO A 20 -4.97 -10.80 14.81
CA PRO A 20 -3.57 -11.07 15.08
C PRO A 20 -3.37 -12.09 16.21
N PHE A 21 -4.45 -12.57 16.84
CA PHE A 21 -4.37 -13.40 18.03
C PHE A 21 -4.95 -14.80 17.79
N SER A 22 -4.27 -15.81 18.30
CA SER A 22 -4.81 -17.16 18.38
C SER A 22 -5.98 -17.22 19.38
N LYS A 23 -6.80 -18.27 19.26
CA LYS A 23 -7.87 -18.57 20.21
C LYS A 23 -7.38 -18.68 21.66
N ALA A 24 -6.18 -19.23 21.88
CA ALA A 24 -5.57 -19.37 23.19
C ALA A 24 -5.18 -18.00 23.78
N GLN A 25 -4.58 -17.13 22.97
CA GLN A 25 -4.21 -15.76 23.38
C GLN A 25 -5.46 -14.94 23.75
N HIS A 26 -6.55 -15.07 22.99
CA HIS A 26 -7.82 -14.42 23.36
C HIS A 26 -8.38 -14.90 24.69
N ALA A 27 -8.35 -16.21 24.96
CA ALA A 27 -8.82 -16.77 26.22
C ALA A 27 -7.96 -16.28 27.40
N SER A 28 -6.64 -16.24 27.22
CA SER A 28 -5.71 -15.72 28.23
C SER A 28 -5.99 -14.25 28.55
N MET A 29 -6.09 -13.40 27.51
CA MET A 29 -6.38 -11.97 27.69
C MET A 29 -7.78 -11.74 28.29
N ASP A 30 -8.79 -12.56 27.96
CA ASP A 30 -10.13 -12.41 28.56
C ASP A 30 -10.11 -12.61 30.08
N SER A 31 -9.33 -13.58 30.58
CA SER A 31 -9.16 -13.81 32.02
C SER A 31 -8.41 -12.65 32.68
N GLU A 32 -7.30 -12.24 32.08
CA GLU A 32 -6.44 -11.16 32.58
C GLU A 32 -7.20 -9.83 32.71
N ILE A 33 -7.98 -9.45 31.69
CA ILE A 33 -8.80 -8.24 31.71
C ILE A 33 -9.86 -8.32 32.82
N GLU A 34 -10.48 -9.48 33.03
CA GLU A 34 -11.48 -9.64 34.09
C GLU A 34 -10.86 -9.44 35.48
N ASP A 35 -9.72 -10.07 35.73
CA ASP A 35 -9.05 -10.04 37.04
C ASP A 35 -8.56 -8.63 37.37
N GLU A 36 -7.87 -7.97 36.43
CA GLU A 36 -7.32 -6.63 36.59
C GLU A 36 -8.41 -5.56 36.78
N VAL A 37 -9.47 -5.62 35.98
CA VAL A 37 -10.59 -4.70 36.12
C VAL A 37 -11.30 -4.89 37.45
N ARG A 38 -11.43 -6.12 37.96
CA ARG A 38 -12.01 -6.39 39.30
C ARG A 38 -11.15 -5.82 40.42
N GLU A 39 -9.84 -6.00 40.32
CA GLU A 39 -8.86 -5.48 41.28
C GLU A 39 -8.90 -3.94 41.34
N LEU A 40 -8.79 -3.28 40.17
CA LEU A 40 -8.82 -1.82 40.06
C LEU A 40 -10.16 -1.21 40.51
N ASN A 41 -11.26 -1.94 40.32
CA ASN A 41 -12.59 -1.52 40.74
C ASN A 41 -12.82 -1.68 42.27
N ASN A 42 -11.80 -2.14 43.01
CA ASN A 42 -11.82 -2.35 44.47
C ASN A 42 -13.03 -3.18 44.97
N ASN A 43 -13.65 -3.98 44.10
CA ASN A 43 -14.95 -4.61 44.33
C ASN A 43 -16.10 -3.68 44.80
N LYS A 44 -15.99 -2.36 44.63
CA LYS A 44 -16.97 -1.38 45.16
C LYS A 44 -18.12 -1.08 44.20
N LEU A 45 -17.87 -1.00 42.89
CA LEU A 45 -18.92 -0.82 41.89
C LEU A 45 -19.30 -2.19 41.30
N LYS A 46 -20.60 -2.51 41.22
CA LYS A 46 -21.07 -3.74 40.53
C LYS A 46 -20.71 -3.76 39.05
N VAL A 47 -20.50 -2.59 38.46
CA VAL A 47 -20.30 -2.40 37.02
C VAL A 47 -19.12 -1.43 36.82
N PRO A 48 -18.05 -1.83 36.10
CA PRO A 48 -16.91 -0.96 35.84
C PRO A 48 -17.26 0.16 34.86
N VAL A 49 -16.50 1.25 34.89
CA VAL A 49 -16.61 2.33 33.90
C VAL A 49 -16.02 1.85 32.55
N PRO A 50 -16.66 2.12 31.40
CA PRO A 50 -16.18 1.63 30.10
C PRO A 50 -14.71 2.00 29.79
N ALA A 51 -14.28 3.20 30.16
CA ALA A 51 -12.91 3.65 29.94
C ALA A 51 -11.86 2.82 30.71
N MET A 52 -12.23 2.27 31.87
CA MET A 52 -11.35 1.38 32.65
C MET A 52 -11.22 0.01 31.97
N VAL A 53 -12.35 -0.56 31.51
CA VAL A 53 -12.35 -1.81 30.73
C VAL A 53 -11.50 -1.66 29.47
N LEU A 54 -11.67 -0.54 28.75
CA LEU A 54 -10.90 -0.23 27.56
C LEU A 54 -9.39 -0.12 27.84
N ASN A 55 -9.00 0.50 28.96
CA ASN A 55 -7.60 0.60 29.36
C ASN A 55 -6.98 -0.79 29.52
N GLU A 56 -7.65 -1.70 30.24
CA GLU A 56 -7.13 -3.05 30.44
C GLU A 56 -7.12 -3.88 29.15
N VAL A 57 -8.08 -3.68 28.25
CA VAL A 57 -8.02 -4.28 26.90
C VAL A 57 -6.75 -3.83 26.16
N ILE A 58 -6.42 -2.54 26.19
CA ILE A 58 -5.21 -2.01 25.53
C ILE A 58 -3.94 -2.54 26.20
N GLN A 59 -3.91 -2.65 27.53
CA GLN A 59 -2.76 -3.19 28.25
C GLN A 59 -2.57 -4.69 27.96
N ALA A 60 -3.65 -5.48 27.94
CA ALA A 60 -3.59 -6.90 27.59
C ALA A 60 -3.04 -7.11 26.17
N ILE A 61 -3.43 -6.26 25.21
CA ILE A 61 -2.84 -6.28 23.85
C ILE A 61 -1.33 -6.04 23.91
N ARG A 62 -0.87 -5.01 24.64
CA ARG A 62 0.56 -4.66 24.76
C ARG A 62 1.39 -5.76 25.40
N ARG A 63 0.85 -6.41 26.43
CA ARG A 63 1.50 -7.54 27.12
C ARG A 63 1.58 -8.77 26.22
N CYS A 64 0.50 -9.05 25.48
CA CYS A 64 0.42 -10.23 24.61
C CYS A 64 1.29 -10.09 23.34
N ASN A 65 1.37 -8.89 22.76
CA ASN A 65 2.19 -8.63 21.58
C ASN A 65 2.71 -7.18 21.57
N GLN A 66 4.00 -7.03 21.85
CA GLN A 66 4.68 -5.72 21.95
C GLN A 66 4.79 -4.99 20.61
N ASP A 67 4.74 -5.71 19.49
CA ASP A 67 4.93 -5.14 18.15
C ASP A 67 3.67 -4.43 17.63
N LEU A 68 2.48 -4.74 18.17
CA LEU A 68 1.20 -4.20 17.68
C LEU A 68 0.93 -2.75 18.10
N LYS A 69 1.68 -2.22 19.07
CA LYS A 69 1.64 -0.83 19.57
C LYS A 69 0.24 -0.18 19.48
N PRO A 70 -0.76 -0.65 20.24
CA PRO A 70 -2.10 -0.05 20.23
C PRO A 70 -2.06 1.41 20.69
N VAL A 71 -3.07 2.18 20.27
CA VAL A 71 -3.13 3.64 20.43
C VAL A 71 -2.77 4.08 21.85
N ASN A 72 -1.90 5.09 21.95
CA ASN A 72 -1.54 5.71 23.22
C ASN A 72 -2.41 6.95 23.46
N THR A 73 -3.71 6.74 23.72
CA THR A 73 -4.70 7.81 23.90
C THR A 73 -5.43 7.67 25.23
N ILE A 74 -5.93 8.80 25.75
CA ILE A 74 -6.78 8.83 26.94
C ILE A 74 -8.08 8.05 26.65
N CYS A 75 -8.28 6.89 27.29
CA CYS A 75 -9.41 5.99 27.05
C CYS A 75 -10.78 6.68 27.22
N SER A 76 -10.90 7.60 28.18
CA SER A 76 -12.14 8.37 28.38
C SER A 76 -12.48 9.29 27.22
N LYS A 77 -11.48 9.76 26.47
CA LYS A 77 -11.69 10.54 25.25
C LYS A 77 -12.12 9.60 24.12
N LEU A 78 -11.46 8.46 23.94
CA LEU A 78 -11.80 7.50 22.89
C LEU A 78 -13.24 6.98 23.02
N VAL A 79 -13.71 6.71 24.24
CA VAL A 79 -15.10 6.31 24.51
C VAL A 79 -16.10 7.42 24.20
N LYS A 80 -15.75 8.69 24.44
CA LYS A 80 -16.63 9.84 24.12
C LYS A 80 -16.71 10.10 22.62
N ASP A 81 -15.58 9.97 21.92
CA ASP A 81 -15.46 10.33 20.51
C ASP A 81 -16.05 9.25 19.58
N ASN A 82 -16.32 8.04 20.08
CA ASN A 82 -16.84 6.91 19.29
C ASN A 82 -18.20 6.44 19.82
N ALA A 83 -19.26 6.83 19.12
CA ALA A 83 -20.63 6.42 19.45
C ALA A 83 -20.76 4.87 19.44
N GLY A 84 -21.42 4.33 20.46
CA GLY A 84 -21.62 2.87 20.60
C GLY A 84 -20.46 2.09 21.23
N LEU A 85 -19.26 2.69 21.37
CA LEU A 85 -18.12 2.01 21.99
C LEU A 85 -18.37 1.68 23.47
N ALA A 86 -18.97 2.61 24.21
CA ALA A 86 -19.35 2.38 25.60
C ALA A 86 -20.27 1.16 25.74
N THR A 87 -21.30 1.07 24.90
CA THR A 87 -22.24 -0.07 24.89
C THR A 87 -21.52 -1.37 24.57
N LYS A 88 -20.69 -1.41 23.51
CA LYS A 88 -19.95 -2.62 23.11
C LYS A 88 -19.01 -3.10 24.22
N LEU A 89 -18.34 -2.18 24.91
CA LEU A 89 -17.47 -2.48 26.06
C LEU A 89 -18.24 -3.10 27.22
N MET A 90 -19.43 -2.59 27.53
CA MET A 90 -20.26 -3.14 28.60
C MET A 90 -20.83 -4.51 28.25
N GLU A 91 -21.27 -4.72 27.01
CA GLU A 91 -21.71 -6.03 26.54
C GLU A 91 -20.57 -7.06 26.58
N ALA A 92 -19.35 -6.67 26.19
CA ALA A 92 -18.16 -7.50 26.27
C ALA A 92 -17.82 -7.86 27.72
N TRP A 93 -17.96 -6.91 28.64
CA TRP A 93 -17.77 -7.11 30.07
C TRP A 93 -18.77 -8.11 30.66
N GLU A 94 -20.06 -7.95 30.38
CA GLU A 94 -21.11 -8.86 30.85
C GLU A 94 -20.89 -10.30 30.35
N ARG A 95 -20.44 -10.44 29.10
CA ARG A 95 -20.16 -11.74 28.48
C ARG A 95 -18.80 -12.31 28.84
N LYS A 96 -17.92 -11.53 29.49
CA LYS A 96 -16.51 -11.88 29.75
C LYS A 96 -15.76 -12.27 28.48
N LYS A 97 -16.05 -11.56 27.39
CA LYS A 97 -15.48 -11.83 26.05
C LYS A 97 -15.10 -10.52 25.39
N PHE A 98 -13.81 -10.23 25.36
CA PHE A 98 -13.29 -8.95 24.86
C PHE A 98 -12.71 -9.05 23.45
N LYS A 99 -12.80 -10.22 22.81
CA LYS A 99 -12.40 -10.39 21.40
C LYS A 99 -13.04 -9.34 20.47
N PRO A 100 -14.36 -9.07 20.53
CA PRO A 100 -14.99 -8.06 19.66
C PRO A 100 -14.49 -6.62 19.92
N ILE A 101 -13.86 -6.37 21.07
CA ILE A 101 -13.25 -5.08 21.39
C ILE A 101 -11.82 -5.04 20.87
N ARG A 102 -11.03 -6.10 21.11
CA ARG A 102 -9.64 -6.22 20.62
C ARG A 102 -9.55 -6.11 19.11
N LEU A 103 -10.59 -6.53 18.38
CA LEU A 103 -10.64 -6.41 16.93
C LEU A 103 -11.14 -5.05 16.42
N LEU A 104 -11.44 -4.08 17.28
CA LEU A 104 -11.84 -2.76 16.81
C LEU A 104 -10.65 -2.02 16.23
N ALA A 105 -10.77 -1.56 14.99
CA ALA A 105 -9.69 -0.90 14.28
C ALA A 105 -9.27 0.45 14.91
N ILE A 106 -10.17 1.10 15.66
CA ILE A 106 -9.85 2.32 16.45
C ILE A 106 -8.81 2.12 17.56
N LEU A 107 -8.49 0.87 17.92
CA LEU A 107 -7.47 0.55 18.93
C LEU A 107 -6.05 0.54 18.37
N TYR A 108 -5.90 0.61 17.06
CA TYR A 108 -4.63 0.49 16.37
C TYR A 108 -4.36 1.75 15.56
N HIS A 109 -3.08 2.06 15.33
CA HIS A 109 -2.72 3.17 14.46
C HIS A 109 -3.12 2.87 13.01
N ALA A 110 -3.40 3.92 12.24
CA ALA A 110 -3.83 3.80 10.84
C ALA A 110 -2.77 3.18 9.92
N ASP A 111 -1.49 3.22 10.32
CA ASP A 111 -0.35 2.58 9.67
C ASP A 111 -0.10 1.13 10.15
N SER A 112 -0.91 0.63 11.10
CA SER A 112 -0.82 -0.75 11.57
C SER A 112 -1.25 -1.72 10.46
N PRO A 113 -0.51 -2.81 10.18
CA PRO A 113 -0.87 -3.80 9.18
C PRO A 113 -2.18 -4.54 9.50
N LEU A 114 -2.72 -4.40 10.72
CA LEU A 114 -3.99 -4.98 11.14
C LEU A 114 -5.19 -4.12 10.74
N VAL A 115 -5.00 -2.81 10.75
CA VAL A 115 -6.02 -1.87 10.27
C VAL A 115 -5.89 -1.89 8.78
N GLY A 116 -6.73 -2.67 8.11
CA GLY A 116 -6.93 -2.55 6.69
C GLY A 116 -7.51 -1.17 6.39
N ASN A 117 -6.66 -0.15 6.36
CA ASN A 117 -6.94 1.25 6.04
C ASN A 117 -8.41 1.62 6.29
N ILE A 118 -8.83 1.98 7.52
CA ILE A 118 -10.10 2.69 7.69
C ILE A 118 -9.94 3.99 6.90
N PRO A 119 -10.67 4.18 5.80
CA PRO A 119 -10.48 5.38 5.00
C PRO A 119 -11.22 6.55 5.65
N PRO A 120 -10.66 7.78 5.69
CA PRO A 120 -11.44 8.88 5.12
C PRO A 120 -11.78 8.45 3.69
N ASP A 121 -13.08 8.36 3.34
CA ASP A 121 -13.61 7.81 2.08
C ASP A 121 -12.51 7.57 1.02
N LYS A 122 -11.97 6.34 0.97
CA LYS A 122 -10.76 5.96 0.22
C LYS A 122 -10.87 6.42 -1.23
N THR A 123 -12.10 6.39 -1.71
CA THR A 123 -12.54 6.86 -3.01
C THR A 123 -12.25 8.35 -3.18
N VAL A 124 -12.57 9.21 -2.23
CA VAL A 124 -12.33 10.66 -2.30
C VAL A 124 -10.83 10.99 -2.30
N GLU A 125 -10.03 10.38 -1.42
CA GLU A 125 -8.58 10.65 -1.37
C GLU A 125 -7.85 10.10 -2.61
N ILE A 126 -8.16 8.87 -3.04
CA ILE A 126 -7.60 8.31 -4.28
C ILE A 126 -8.06 9.12 -5.49
N THR A 127 -9.33 9.54 -5.55
CA THR A 127 -9.84 10.38 -6.64
C THR A 127 -9.15 11.75 -6.66
N ALA A 128 -8.92 12.35 -5.49
CA ALA A 128 -8.21 13.63 -5.39
C ALA A 128 -6.74 13.49 -5.83
N LEU A 129 -6.06 12.42 -5.42
CA LEU A 129 -4.67 12.15 -5.83
C LEU A 129 -4.57 11.80 -7.32
N GLN A 130 -5.50 11.01 -7.85
CA GLN A 130 -5.61 10.70 -9.27
C GLN A 130 -5.87 11.98 -10.09
N SER A 131 -6.79 12.83 -9.63
CA SER A 131 -7.09 14.13 -10.24
C SER A 131 -5.86 15.06 -10.24
N ALA A 132 -5.20 15.19 -9.08
CA ALA A 132 -3.98 15.99 -8.95
C ALA A 132 -2.83 15.46 -9.83
N PHE A 133 -2.71 14.14 -9.97
CA PHE A 133 -1.71 13.53 -10.84
C PHE A 133 -2.02 13.71 -12.33
N GLY A 134 -3.28 13.90 -12.70
CA GLY A 134 -3.72 14.21 -14.06
C GLY A 134 -3.66 15.70 -14.44
N HIS A 135 -3.67 16.62 -13.46
CA HIS A 135 -3.60 18.07 -13.74
C HIS A 135 -2.33 18.48 -14.46
N SER A 136 -2.36 19.55 -15.27
CA SER A 136 -1.18 20.06 -15.99
C SER A 136 0.05 20.21 -15.08
N TYR A 137 1.19 19.69 -15.53
CA TYR A 137 2.43 19.79 -14.79
C TYR A 137 2.96 21.22 -14.81
N ILE A 138 3.43 21.71 -13.67
CA ILE A 138 4.02 23.05 -13.54
C ILE A 138 5.52 22.88 -13.26
N GLY A 139 6.34 23.51 -14.11
CA GLY A 139 7.79 23.53 -13.98
C GLY A 139 8.52 22.79 -15.10
N ASN A 140 9.86 22.82 -15.03
CA ASN A 140 10.75 22.34 -16.10
C ASN A 140 11.59 21.12 -15.70
N ALA A 141 11.32 20.51 -14.54
CA ALA A 141 12.13 19.42 -14.00
C ALA A 141 12.28 18.22 -14.97
N PRO A 142 11.25 17.78 -15.73
CA PRO A 142 11.40 16.71 -16.70
C PRO A 142 12.43 17.01 -17.81
N ASN A 143 12.45 18.25 -18.32
CA ASN A 143 13.41 18.67 -19.34
C ASN A 143 14.83 18.74 -18.77
N THR A 144 15.00 19.39 -17.62
CA THR A 144 16.31 19.45 -16.94
C THR A 144 16.83 18.06 -16.57
N PHE A 145 15.95 17.15 -16.17
CA PHE A 145 16.32 15.76 -15.90
C PHE A 145 16.74 15.02 -17.18
N LEU A 146 16.02 15.21 -18.29
CA LEU A 146 16.40 14.63 -19.59
C LEU A 146 17.76 15.15 -20.08
N GLU A 147 18.01 16.45 -19.99
CA GLU A 147 19.30 17.07 -20.31
C GLU A 147 20.42 16.46 -19.46
N HIS A 148 20.16 16.24 -18.16
CA HIS A 148 21.13 15.57 -17.27
C HIS A 148 21.40 14.13 -17.69
N LEU A 149 20.37 13.34 -18.02
CA LEU A 149 20.54 11.97 -18.53
C LEU A 149 21.35 11.93 -19.83
N GLN A 150 21.10 12.87 -20.74
CA GLN A 150 21.87 12.99 -21.98
C GLN A 150 23.33 13.33 -21.72
N SER A 151 23.60 14.29 -20.80
CA SER A 151 24.96 14.63 -20.39
C SER A 151 25.69 13.44 -19.77
N LEU A 152 25.01 12.62 -18.95
CA LEU A 152 25.59 11.41 -18.38
C LEU A 152 25.92 10.38 -19.47
N ASN A 153 25.03 10.17 -20.44
CA ASN A 153 25.29 9.27 -21.56
C ASN A 153 26.54 9.73 -22.34
N THR A 154 26.62 11.01 -22.70
CA THR A 154 27.80 11.56 -23.39
C THR A 154 29.09 11.36 -22.59
N HIS A 155 29.03 11.55 -21.26
CA HIS A 155 30.19 11.34 -20.40
C HIS A 155 30.66 9.87 -20.38
N PHE A 156 29.73 8.92 -20.28
CA PHE A 156 30.05 7.49 -20.23
C PHE A 156 30.35 6.87 -21.59
N ASP A 157 29.87 7.46 -22.69
CA ASP A 157 30.19 7.04 -24.06
C ASP A 157 31.53 7.58 -24.55
N ALA A 158 32.09 8.60 -23.88
CA ALA A 158 33.40 9.14 -24.20
C ALA A 158 34.51 8.09 -23.94
N PRO A 159 35.53 7.98 -24.81
CA PRO A 159 36.67 7.08 -24.61
C PRO A 159 37.54 7.56 -23.43
N SER A 160 37.08 7.28 -22.21
CA SER A 160 37.70 7.67 -20.94
C SER A 160 38.43 6.52 -20.27
N GLY A 161 38.35 5.30 -20.84
CA GLY A 161 38.89 4.08 -20.24
C GLY A 161 38.11 3.56 -19.02
N ILE A 162 37.05 4.27 -18.61
CA ILE A 162 36.21 3.92 -17.46
C ILE A 162 34.87 3.41 -17.99
N THR A 163 34.66 2.09 -17.94
CA THR A 163 33.35 1.48 -18.21
C THR A 163 32.56 1.44 -16.91
N PRO A 164 31.45 2.19 -16.76
CA PRO A 164 30.64 2.11 -15.56
C PRO A 164 30.03 0.71 -15.42
N TYR A 165 29.90 0.22 -14.18
CA TYR A 165 29.23 -1.04 -13.89
C TYR A 165 27.78 -1.07 -14.42
N GLY A 166 27.10 0.08 -14.41
CA GLY A 166 25.78 0.26 -15.00
C GLY A 166 25.36 1.72 -15.02
N ARG A 167 24.38 2.05 -15.87
CA ARG A 167 23.79 3.41 -15.96
C ARG A 167 22.61 3.52 -15.00
N ILE A 168 22.92 3.62 -13.71
CA ILE A 168 21.93 3.66 -12.63
C ILE A 168 21.97 5.04 -11.97
N LEU A 169 20.81 5.68 -11.85
CA LEU A 169 20.64 6.96 -11.17
C LEU A 169 19.57 6.82 -10.08
N THR A 170 19.91 7.19 -8.86
CA THR A 170 18.99 7.14 -7.71
C THR A 170 18.43 8.53 -7.41
N ILE A 171 17.11 8.65 -7.30
CA ILE A 171 16.42 9.88 -6.90
C ILE A 171 15.91 9.72 -5.46
N VAL A 172 16.53 10.42 -4.51
CA VAL A 172 16.16 10.36 -3.08
C VAL A 172 15.49 11.67 -2.66
N GLN A 173 14.21 11.61 -2.32
CA GLN A 173 13.44 12.74 -1.76
C GLN A 173 12.29 12.23 -0.88
N SER A 174 11.74 13.09 -0.02
CA SER A 174 10.57 12.77 0.83
C SER A 174 9.34 12.37 0.01
N SER A 175 8.42 11.60 0.61
CA SER A 175 7.17 11.20 -0.06
C SER A 175 6.33 12.41 -0.48
N GLY A 176 5.60 12.30 -1.58
CA GLY A 176 4.70 13.38 -2.05
C GLY A 176 5.36 14.55 -2.79
N THR A 177 6.70 14.59 -2.95
CA THR A 177 7.41 15.70 -3.62
C THR A 177 7.33 15.71 -5.15
N GLY A 178 6.51 14.85 -5.75
CA GLY A 178 6.34 14.83 -7.21
C GLY A 178 7.36 14.00 -8.00
N LYS A 179 8.13 13.10 -7.37
CA LYS A 179 9.06 12.19 -8.07
C LYS A 179 8.39 11.38 -9.19
N SER A 180 7.35 10.62 -8.85
CA SER A 180 6.59 9.83 -9.82
C SER A 180 5.94 10.70 -10.89
N ARG A 181 5.54 11.92 -10.51
CA ARG A 181 4.94 12.87 -11.44
C ARG A 181 5.96 13.39 -12.45
N MET A 182 7.17 13.74 -12.01
CA MET A 182 8.27 14.13 -12.89
C MET A 182 8.60 13.01 -13.89
N LEU A 183 8.65 11.75 -13.43
CA LEU A 183 8.90 10.59 -14.30
C LEU A 183 7.78 10.34 -15.32
N LYS A 184 6.51 10.53 -14.93
CA LYS A 184 5.39 10.50 -15.88
C LYS A 184 5.57 11.54 -16.98
N GLU A 185 5.89 12.78 -16.62
CA GLU A 185 6.09 13.85 -17.60
C GLU A 185 7.33 13.62 -18.48
N LEU A 186 8.40 13.03 -17.94
CA LEU A 186 9.56 12.60 -18.72
C LEU A 186 9.16 11.63 -19.84
N GLY A 187 8.18 10.75 -19.58
CA GLY A 187 7.64 9.82 -20.56
C GLY A 187 7.01 10.48 -21.80
N LYS A 188 6.68 11.79 -21.74
CA LYS A 188 6.24 12.57 -22.91
C LYS A 188 7.39 13.04 -23.79
N LEU A 189 8.61 13.05 -23.25
CA LEU A 189 9.82 13.57 -23.91
C LEU A 189 10.70 12.44 -24.47
N THR A 190 10.66 11.27 -23.83
CA THR A 190 11.45 10.10 -24.25
C THR A 190 10.75 8.80 -23.88
N PHE A 191 11.05 7.73 -24.63
CA PHE A 191 10.51 6.39 -24.35
C PHE A 191 10.90 5.96 -22.93
N THR A 192 9.90 5.75 -22.09
CA THR A 192 10.07 5.41 -20.68
C THR A 192 9.22 4.18 -20.38
N LEU A 193 9.79 3.20 -19.67
CA LEU A 193 9.03 2.08 -19.11
C LEU A 193 8.91 2.29 -17.60
N PRO A 194 7.83 2.92 -17.11
CA PRO A 194 7.65 3.14 -15.69
C PRO A 194 7.19 1.85 -15.03
N ILE A 195 7.71 1.54 -13.85
CA ILE A 195 7.32 0.39 -13.03
C ILE A 195 7.07 0.89 -11.61
N CYS A 196 5.86 0.68 -11.10
CA CYS A 196 5.43 1.09 -9.78
C CYS A 196 5.43 -0.10 -8.81
N LEU A 197 6.48 -0.19 -7.99
CA LEU A 197 6.63 -1.25 -6.98
C LEU A 197 6.07 -0.86 -5.61
N LYS A 198 5.06 0.01 -5.58
CA LYS A 198 4.40 0.41 -4.32
C LYS A 198 3.67 -0.79 -3.72
N ASN A 199 3.43 -0.75 -2.41
CA ASN A 199 2.56 -1.75 -1.77
C ASN A 199 1.15 -1.67 -2.39
N PRO A 200 0.60 -2.78 -2.95
CA PRO A 200 -0.74 -2.83 -3.54
C PRO A 200 -1.86 -2.40 -2.58
N ILE A 201 -1.65 -2.62 -1.28
CA ILE A 201 -2.65 -2.34 -0.24
C ILE A 201 -2.55 -0.88 0.27
N GLY A 202 -1.48 -0.16 -0.07
CA GLY A 202 -1.22 1.20 0.42
C GLY A 202 -2.10 2.27 -0.24
N SER A 203 -2.22 3.43 0.41
CA SER A 203 -2.82 4.62 -0.20
C SER A 203 -1.82 5.35 -1.11
N GLY A 204 -2.36 5.94 -2.19
CA GLY A 204 -1.65 6.93 -3.00
C GLY A 204 -1.42 6.55 -4.46
N PHE A 205 -1.13 7.56 -5.26
CA PHE A 205 -1.05 7.47 -6.72
C PHE A 205 0.40 7.69 -7.23
N PRO A 206 0.87 7.05 -8.32
CA PRO A 206 0.17 6.06 -9.15
C PRO A 206 -0.07 4.73 -8.43
N ASN A 207 -1.00 3.95 -9.00
CA ASN A 207 -1.32 2.60 -8.54
C ASN A 207 -0.13 1.66 -8.75
N SER A 208 -0.09 0.59 -7.94
CA SER A 208 0.92 -0.46 -8.01
C SER A 208 0.76 -1.31 -9.29
N ASP A 209 1.88 -1.82 -9.80
CA ASP A 209 1.89 -2.90 -10.80
C ASP A 209 1.91 -4.25 -10.08
N ASP A 210 0.75 -4.68 -9.58
CA ASP A 210 0.63 -5.78 -8.62
C ASP A 210 1.31 -7.08 -9.05
N GLN A 211 1.18 -7.45 -10.32
CA GLN A 211 1.85 -8.63 -10.88
C GLN A 211 3.38 -8.55 -10.86
N VAL A 212 3.93 -7.34 -11.04
CA VAL A 212 5.37 -7.09 -10.99
C VAL A 212 5.85 -7.11 -9.55
N VAL A 213 5.08 -6.50 -8.64
CA VAL A 213 5.32 -6.57 -7.20
C VAL A 213 5.35 -8.03 -6.74
N ASN A 214 4.34 -8.82 -7.09
CA ASN A 214 4.25 -10.24 -6.74
C ASN A 214 5.42 -11.05 -7.31
N TYR A 215 5.84 -10.78 -8.56
CA TYR A 215 7.01 -11.41 -9.15
C TYR A 215 8.28 -11.14 -8.33
N PHE A 216 8.57 -9.88 -8.00
CA PHE A 216 9.76 -9.53 -7.21
C PHE A 216 9.67 -10.00 -5.75
N HIS A 217 8.48 -10.06 -5.16
CA HIS A 217 8.28 -10.65 -3.84
C HIS A 217 8.61 -12.15 -3.82
N ALA A 218 8.19 -12.91 -4.84
CA ALA A 218 8.52 -14.32 -4.97
C ALA A 218 10.03 -14.59 -5.14
N LEU A 219 10.79 -13.60 -5.64
CA LEU A 219 12.26 -13.68 -5.73
C LEU A 219 12.99 -13.46 -4.40
N ARG A 220 12.32 -12.91 -3.37
CA ARG A 220 12.92 -12.64 -2.05
C ARG A 220 13.09 -13.91 -1.21
N ASP A 221 12.30 -14.94 -1.47
CA ASP A 221 12.36 -16.21 -0.72
C ASP A 221 13.56 -17.09 -1.11
N SER A 222 14.39 -16.68 -2.08
CA SER A 222 15.63 -17.39 -2.37
C SER A 222 16.76 -16.89 -1.47
N ALA A 223 17.25 -17.73 -0.56
CA ALA A 223 18.50 -17.52 0.21
C ALA A 223 19.78 -17.39 -0.66
N ASN A 224 19.63 -17.28 -1.99
CA ASN A 224 20.69 -17.24 -2.97
C ASN A 224 20.56 -15.95 -3.81
N SER A 225 21.45 -15.00 -3.55
CA SER A 225 21.51 -13.71 -4.27
C SER A 225 21.62 -13.89 -5.79
N ALA A 226 22.29 -14.95 -6.27
CA ALA A 226 22.43 -15.22 -7.70
C ALA A 226 21.07 -15.50 -8.37
N ARG A 227 20.15 -16.19 -7.68
CA ARG A 227 18.79 -16.44 -8.20
C ARG A 227 17.96 -15.16 -8.26
N THR A 228 18.07 -14.31 -7.25
CA THR A 228 17.42 -12.99 -7.28
C THR A 228 17.96 -12.16 -8.45
N HIS A 229 19.29 -12.06 -8.61
CA HIS A 229 19.90 -11.35 -9.73
C HIS A 229 19.48 -11.92 -11.09
N ALA A 230 19.48 -13.25 -11.25
CA ALA A 230 19.02 -13.90 -12.47
C ALA A 230 17.55 -13.59 -12.77
N GLY A 231 16.69 -13.62 -11.74
CA GLY A 231 15.28 -13.24 -11.86
C GLY A 231 15.09 -11.79 -12.29
N VAL A 232 15.82 -10.84 -11.67
CA VAL A 232 15.79 -9.43 -12.10
C VAL A 232 16.25 -9.30 -13.57
N SER A 233 17.32 -9.98 -13.96
CA SER A 233 17.81 -9.97 -15.34
C SER A 233 16.79 -10.55 -16.33
N CYS A 234 16.14 -11.66 -15.99
CA CYS A 234 15.08 -12.25 -16.82
C CYS A 234 13.89 -11.31 -16.97
N PHE A 235 13.49 -10.64 -15.88
CA PHE A 235 12.44 -9.63 -15.92
C PHE A 235 12.78 -8.46 -16.83
N LEU A 236 13.99 -7.87 -16.70
CA LEU A 236 14.40 -6.75 -17.53
C LEU A 236 14.49 -7.14 -19.00
N ALA A 237 15.03 -8.32 -19.32
CA ALA A 237 15.06 -8.84 -20.68
C ALA A 237 13.64 -8.99 -21.26
N ALA A 238 12.75 -9.67 -20.55
CA ALA A 238 11.35 -9.83 -20.94
C ALA A 238 10.62 -8.48 -21.11
N ALA A 239 10.90 -7.52 -20.22
CA ALA A 239 10.31 -6.19 -20.28
C ALA A 239 10.73 -5.43 -21.54
N PHE A 240 12.01 -5.50 -21.92
CA PHE A 240 12.50 -4.87 -23.16
C PHE A 240 11.99 -5.58 -24.42
N GLU A 241 11.93 -6.91 -24.42
CA GLU A 241 11.39 -7.69 -25.55
C GLU A 241 9.90 -7.42 -25.78
N GLU A 242 9.10 -7.40 -24.71
CA GLU A 242 7.67 -7.09 -24.80
C GLU A 242 7.47 -5.62 -25.23
N ALA A 243 8.25 -4.69 -24.69
CA ALA A 243 8.20 -3.29 -25.10
C ALA A 243 8.53 -3.13 -26.59
N LEU A 244 9.57 -3.81 -27.08
CA LEU A 244 9.96 -3.79 -28.48
C LEU A 244 8.85 -4.37 -29.37
N THR A 245 8.22 -5.46 -28.95
CA THR A 245 7.09 -6.08 -29.65
C THR A 245 5.94 -5.08 -29.81
N TRP A 246 5.50 -4.47 -28.71
CA TRP A 246 4.41 -3.49 -28.74
C TRP A 246 4.76 -2.23 -29.53
N LEU A 247 6.00 -1.75 -29.44
CA LEU A 247 6.47 -0.61 -30.21
C LEU A 247 6.54 -0.93 -31.71
N ASN A 248 6.93 -2.13 -32.11
CA ASN A 248 6.95 -2.54 -33.51
C ASN A 248 5.55 -2.69 -34.09
N GLU A 249 4.59 -3.19 -33.31
CA GLU A 249 3.17 -3.18 -33.68
C GLU A 249 2.63 -1.75 -33.79
N GLY A 250 2.95 -0.88 -32.83
CA GLY A 250 2.58 0.54 -32.86
C GLY A 250 3.18 1.28 -34.07
N LYS A 251 4.41 0.93 -34.47
CA LYS A 251 5.06 1.42 -35.70
C LYS A 251 4.33 1.02 -36.98
N LYS A 252 3.29 0.18 -36.97
CA LYS A 252 2.45 0.01 -38.15
C LYS A 252 1.55 1.23 -38.38
N TYR A 253 1.19 1.93 -37.31
CA TYR A 253 0.20 3.02 -37.33
C TYR A 253 0.79 4.40 -37.02
N PHE A 254 1.87 4.47 -36.22
CA PHE A 254 2.43 5.73 -35.71
C PHE A 254 3.91 5.91 -36.07
N ARG A 255 4.40 7.16 -36.10
CA ARG A 255 5.81 7.50 -36.36
C ARG A 255 6.30 8.56 -35.38
N GLY A 256 7.61 8.57 -35.09
CA GLY A 256 8.27 9.61 -34.31
C GLY A 256 7.54 9.97 -33.01
N ALA A 257 7.21 11.25 -32.85
CA ALA A 257 6.49 11.76 -31.67
C ALA A 257 5.12 11.11 -31.44
N GLN A 258 4.41 10.70 -32.50
CA GLN A 258 3.11 10.02 -32.35
C GLN A 258 3.28 8.64 -31.73
N LEU A 259 4.36 7.92 -32.06
CA LEU A 259 4.66 6.62 -31.46
C LEU A 259 5.03 6.78 -29.99
N LEU A 260 5.81 7.81 -29.65
CA LEU A 260 6.14 8.15 -28.27
C LEU A 260 4.88 8.47 -27.47
N GLN A 261 3.98 9.30 -28.02
CA GLN A 261 2.72 9.64 -27.37
C GLN A 261 1.84 8.40 -27.17
N TYR A 262 1.72 7.54 -28.19
CA TYR A 262 1.01 6.26 -28.08
C TYR A 262 1.56 5.40 -26.94
N TRP A 263 2.88 5.25 -26.88
CA TRP A 263 3.56 4.49 -25.84
C TRP A 263 3.33 5.10 -24.45
N HIS A 264 3.51 6.41 -24.33
CA HIS A 264 3.28 7.14 -23.08
C HIS A 264 1.84 6.95 -22.58
N CYS A 265 0.84 7.15 -23.44
CA CYS A 265 -0.56 6.92 -23.07
C CYS A 265 -0.80 5.47 -22.65
N THR A 266 -0.24 4.50 -23.36
CA THR A 266 -0.38 3.08 -23.00
C THR A 266 0.16 2.77 -21.62
N MET A 267 1.27 3.41 -21.22
CA MET A 267 1.97 3.11 -19.98
C MET A 267 1.56 3.99 -18.79
N GLU A 268 1.08 5.22 -18.98
CA GLU A 268 0.91 6.21 -17.90
C GLU A 268 -0.47 6.89 -17.88
N ASP A 269 -1.30 6.68 -18.90
CA ASP A 269 -2.69 7.14 -18.87
C ASP A 269 -3.52 6.20 -17.98
N ASP A 270 -4.31 6.81 -17.10
CA ASP A 270 -5.09 6.12 -16.08
C ASP A 270 -6.52 5.84 -16.52
N SER A 271 -6.85 6.09 -17.79
CA SER A 271 -8.11 5.66 -18.36
C SER A 271 -8.30 4.14 -18.19
N PRO A 272 -9.52 3.64 -17.92
CA PRO A 272 -9.76 2.21 -17.69
C PRO A 272 -9.14 1.30 -18.76
N LYS A 273 -9.27 1.70 -20.03
CA LYS A 273 -8.69 0.99 -21.17
C LYS A 273 -7.16 0.88 -21.08
N ASN A 274 -6.47 1.96 -20.73
CA ASN A 274 -5.01 1.97 -20.70
C ASN A 274 -4.46 1.27 -19.45
N ARG A 275 -5.20 1.29 -18.34
CA ARG A 275 -4.90 0.43 -17.17
C ARG A 275 -4.93 -1.05 -17.54
N ASP A 276 -5.94 -1.50 -18.28
CA ASP A 276 -6.03 -2.88 -18.74
C ASP A 276 -4.88 -3.24 -19.70
N LEU A 277 -4.49 -2.31 -20.58
CA LEU A 277 -3.35 -2.51 -21.47
C LEU A 277 -2.02 -2.60 -20.70
N ARG A 278 -1.75 -1.68 -19.77
CA ARG A 278 -0.57 -1.72 -18.90
C ARG A 278 -0.54 -3.01 -18.08
N SER A 279 -1.68 -3.40 -17.53
CA SER A 279 -1.82 -4.66 -16.80
C SER A 279 -1.51 -5.86 -17.69
N LYS A 280 -2.08 -5.93 -18.89
CA LYS A 280 -1.78 -6.98 -19.86
C LYS A 280 -0.30 -7.02 -20.25
N PHE A 281 0.31 -5.86 -20.48
CA PHE A 281 1.73 -5.73 -20.79
C PHE A 281 2.57 -6.41 -19.71
N PHE A 282 2.39 -6.03 -18.44
CA PHE A 282 3.19 -6.59 -17.36
C PHE A 282 2.83 -8.05 -17.03
N SER A 283 1.60 -8.50 -17.28
CA SER A 283 1.27 -9.93 -17.21
C SER A 283 2.13 -10.73 -18.19
N ASN A 284 2.26 -10.25 -19.43
CA ASN A 284 3.09 -10.89 -20.45
C ASN A 284 4.57 -10.89 -20.04
N VAL A 285 5.08 -9.75 -19.56
CA VAL A 285 6.47 -9.64 -19.07
C VAL A 285 6.76 -10.66 -17.97
N VAL A 286 5.90 -10.75 -16.96
CA VAL A 286 6.07 -11.69 -15.85
C VAL A 286 6.03 -13.14 -16.32
N ASN A 287 5.12 -13.47 -17.24
CA ASN A 287 5.03 -14.81 -17.82
C ASN A 287 6.29 -15.17 -18.61
N LEU A 288 6.77 -14.28 -19.47
CA LEU A 288 8.01 -14.46 -20.24
C LEU A 288 9.22 -14.64 -19.31
N ALA A 289 9.32 -13.79 -18.28
CA ALA A 289 10.40 -13.84 -17.30
C ALA A 289 10.38 -15.12 -16.45
N ALA A 290 9.22 -15.75 -16.25
CA ALA A 290 9.08 -17.01 -15.51
C ALA A 290 9.45 -18.25 -16.33
N ILE A 291 9.38 -18.17 -17.67
CA ILE A 291 9.71 -19.25 -18.61
C ILE A 291 11.23 -19.31 -18.88
N ALA A 292 11.94 -18.18 -18.78
CA ALA A 292 13.38 -18.12 -18.97
C ALA A 292 14.09 -19.16 -18.06
N PRO A 293 15.05 -19.94 -18.59
CA PRO A 293 15.65 -21.03 -17.85
C PRO A 293 16.24 -20.48 -16.55
N ARG A 294 15.68 -20.93 -15.41
CA ARG A 294 16.25 -20.68 -14.09
C ARG A 294 17.67 -21.23 -14.15
N ALA A 295 18.66 -20.36 -14.24
CA ALA A 295 20.06 -20.76 -14.27
C ALA A 295 20.29 -21.71 -13.08
N ASN A 296 20.58 -22.97 -13.40
CA ASN A 296 20.91 -24.01 -12.43
C ASN A 296 22.31 -23.77 -11.89
#